data_AF-F3GEU3-F1
#
_entry.id   AF-F3GEU3-F1
#
_cell.length_a   1.000
_cell.length_b   1.000
_cell.length_c   1.000
_cell.angle_alpha   90.00
_cell.angle_beta   90.00
_cell.angle_gamma   90.00
#
_symmetry.space_group_name_H-M   'P 1'
#
loop_
_entity.id
_entity.type
_entity.pdbx_description
1 polymer ?
#
loop_
_entity_poly.entity_id
_entity_poly.type
_entity_poly.pdbx_seq_one_letter_code
_entity_poly.pdbx_strand_id
1 'polypeptide(L)'
;ARQMTEGLKEVKQFRRERNDAFHFNWLLKIEESFQHPFDPTHENMSRLQLNHDVPTHELAANLRRAFSGIVAGNVKDKGIRLIEQHGPYQIHGDPSIMGPLDKLLQAFVDQHRMKLPGGAAYVPCYQVVT
;
A
#
# COMPACT_ATOMS: atom_id res chain seq x y z
N ALA A 1 23.20 8.49 -1.76
CA ALA A 1 23.98 8.78 -2.99
C ALA A 1 25.06 7.72 -3.26
N ARG A 2 26.05 7.52 -2.38
CA ARG A 2 27.13 6.52 -2.57
C ARG A 2 26.64 5.09 -2.84
N GLN A 3 25.69 4.61 -2.04
CA GLN A 3 25.04 3.29 -2.23
C GLN A 3 24.39 3.13 -3.62
N MET A 4 23.75 4.18 -4.15
CA MET A 4 23.17 4.11 -5.50
C MET A 4 24.26 4.03 -6.57
N THR A 5 25.36 4.77 -6.42
CA THR A 5 26.49 4.70 -7.36
C THR A 5 27.12 3.30 -7.39
N GLU A 6 27.23 2.65 -6.23
CA GLU A 6 27.72 1.28 -6.11
C GLU A 6 26.73 0.28 -6.69
N GLY A 7 25.46 0.35 -6.30
CA GLY A 7 24.41 -0.52 -6.81
C GLY A 7 24.20 -0.42 -8.33
N LEU A 8 24.44 0.74 -8.93
CA LEU A 8 24.40 0.88 -10.40
C LEU A 8 25.46 0.03 -11.11
N LYS A 9 26.63 -0.18 -10.50
CA LYS A 9 27.66 -1.07 -11.05
C LYS A 9 27.18 -2.52 -11.03
N GLU A 10 26.59 -2.94 -9.92
CA GLU A 10 26.02 -4.28 -9.74
C GLU A 10 24.85 -4.54 -10.68
N VAL A 11 23.90 -3.61 -10.78
CA VAL A 11 22.76 -3.72 -11.71
C VAL A 11 23.25 -3.80 -13.15
N LYS A 12 24.22 -2.96 -13.55
CA LYS A 12 24.79 -3.00 -14.90
C LYS A 12 25.43 -4.37 -15.19
N GLN A 13 26.15 -4.93 -14.23
CA GLN A 13 26.75 -6.25 -14.36
C GLN A 13 25.68 -7.35 -14.47
N PHE A 14 24.70 -7.36 -13.58
CA PHE A 14 23.58 -8.30 -13.60
C PHE A 14 22.84 -8.30 -14.95
N ARG A 15 22.52 -7.11 -15.50
CA ARG A 15 21.82 -7.00 -16.80
C ARG A 15 22.67 -7.54 -17.94
N ARG A 16 23.98 -7.30 -17.94
CA ARG A 16 24.91 -7.86 -18.93
C ARG A 16 24.95 -9.39 -18.87
N GLU A 17 25.13 -9.95 -17.68
CA GLU A 17 25.23 -11.40 -17.46
C GLU A 17 23.95 -12.14 -17.86
N ARG A 18 22.79 -11.50 -17.70
CA ARG A 18 21.50 -12.09 -18.02
C ARG A 18 20.93 -11.67 -19.39
N ASN A 19 21.69 -10.91 -20.18
CA ASN A 19 21.27 -10.36 -21.48
C ASN A 19 19.94 -9.57 -21.43
N ASP A 20 19.73 -8.83 -20.34
CA ASP A 20 18.55 -7.97 -20.18
C ASP A 20 18.86 -6.52 -20.57
N ALA A 21 17.84 -5.77 -20.96
CA ALA A 21 17.99 -4.37 -21.34
C ALA A 21 18.44 -3.51 -20.14
N PHE A 22 19.20 -2.44 -20.37
CA PHE A 22 19.55 -1.51 -19.28
C PHE A 22 18.40 -0.58 -18.90
N HIS A 23 17.55 -0.22 -19.87
CA HIS A 23 16.50 0.78 -19.71
C HIS A 23 15.15 0.20 -19.25
N PHE A 24 14.98 -1.12 -19.30
CA PHE A 24 13.79 -1.82 -18.82
C PHE A 24 14.20 -3.17 -18.22
N ASN A 25 13.58 -3.56 -17.11
CA ASN A 25 13.93 -4.81 -16.39
C ASN A 25 12.96 -5.92 -16.79
N TRP A 26 13.23 -6.63 -17.89
CA TRP A 26 12.33 -7.70 -18.36
C TRP A 26 12.38 -8.93 -17.47
N LEU A 27 13.50 -9.13 -16.76
CA LEU A 27 13.69 -10.28 -15.88
C LEU A 27 13.02 -10.14 -14.52
N LEU A 28 12.55 -8.93 -14.17
CA LEU A 28 11.79 -8.74 -12.96
C LEU A 28 10.45 -9.46 -13.07
N LYS A 29 10.33 -10.60 -12.38
CA LYS A 29 9.06 -11.28 -12.26
C LYS A 29 8.16 -10.50 -11.30
N ILE A 30 7.00 -10.09 -11.80
CA ILE A 30 5.96 -9.44 -11.00
C ILE A 30 4.75 -10.39 -10.98
N GLU A 31 4.37 -10.89 -9.81
CA GLU A 31 3.21 -11.75 -9.69
C GLU A 31 1.92 -11.00 -10.04
N GLU A 32 0.95 -11.71 -10.59
CA GLU A 32 -0.30 -11.15 -11.11
C GLU A 32 -1.08 -10.35 -10.05
N SER A 33 -1.00 -10.75 -8.77
CA SER A 33 -1.60 -10.07 -7.63
C SER A 33 -1.12 -8.61 -7.45
N PHE A 34 0.06 -8.28 -7.95
CA PHE A 34 0.62 -6.91 -7.95
C PHE A 34 0.26 -6.11 -9.20
N GLN A 35 -0.19 -6.76 -10.27
CA GLN A 35 -0.51 -6.11 -11.55
C GLN A 35 -1.98 -5.73 -11.66
N HIS A 36 -2.88 -6.54 -11.09
CA HIS A 36 -4.31 -6.28 -11.19
C HIS A 36 -4.72 -4.96 -10.52
N PRO A 37 -5.51 -4.12 -11.22
CA PRO A 37 -6.14 -2.96 -10.62
C PRO A 37 -6.97 -3.35 -9.39
N PHE A 38 -7.01 -2.46 -8.41
CA PHE A 38 -7.80 -2.66 -7.21
C PHE A 38 -8.77 -1.49 -7.06
N ASP A 39 -10.08 -1.78 -7.07
CA ASP A 39 -11.13 -0.80 -6.81
C ASP A 39 -11.48 -0.84 -5.30
N PRO A 40 -11.16 0.21 -4.53
CA PRO A 40 -11.28 0.19 -3.08
C PRO A 40 -12.71 0.50 -2.63
N THR A 41 -13.64 -0.42 -2.86
CA THR A 41 -14.98 -0.38 -2.23
C THR A 41 -14.90 -0.90 -0.81
N HIS A 42 -15.88 -0.60 0.05
CA HIS A 42 -15.95 -1.16 1.42
C HIS A 42 -15.93 -2.69 1.42
N GLU A 43 -16.60 -3.31 0.46
CA GLU A 43 -16.60 -4.77 0.26
C GLU A 43 -15.22 -5.32 -0.12
N ASN A 44 -14.51 -4.66 -1.04
CA ASN A 44 -13.19 -5.11 -1.45
C ASN A 44 -12.14 -4.88 -0.36
N MET A 45 -12.27 -3.79 0.39
CA MET A 45 -11.39 -3.46 1.52
C MET A 45 -11.59 -4.45 2.68
N SER A 46 -12.83 -4.84 3.00
CA SER A 46 -13.11 -5.79 4.08
C SER A 46 -12.72 -7.24 3.75
N ARG A 47 -12.61 -7.58 2.46
CA ARG A 47 -12.18 -8.91 1.98
C ARG A 47 -10.66 -9.12 1.94
N LEU A 48 -9.86 -8.10 2.24
CA LEU A 48 -8.40 -8.22 2.22
C LEU A 48 -7.94 -9.24 3.27
N GLN A 49 -7.19 -10.25 2.82
CA GLN A 49 -6.63 -11.26 3.71
C GLN A 49 -5.34 -10.72 4.33
N LEU A 50 -5.47 -10.13 5.52
CA LEU A 50 -4.38 -9.56 6.31
C LEU A 50 -4.07 -10.46 7.51
N ASN A 51 -3.67 -11.70 7.23
CA ASN A 51 -3.34 -12.72 8.23
C ASN A 51 -2.06 -13.47 7.83
N HIS A 52 -1.57 -14.32 8.73
CA HIS A 52 -0.36 -15.12 8.51
C HIS A 52 -0.60 -16.45 7.77
N ASP A 53 -1.86 -16.79 7.46
CA ASP A 53 -2.22 -18.05 6.78
C ASP A 53 -1.93 -17.98 5.27
N VAL A 54 -1.75 -16.77 4.72
CA VAL A 54 -1.36 -16.56 3.33
C VAL A 54 0.16 -16.46 3.17
N PRO A 55 0.73 -16.83 2.01
CA PRO A 55 2.14 -16.60 1.72
C PRO A 55 2.54 -15.13 1.89
N THR A 56 3.76 -14.88 2.38
CA THR A 56 4.25 -13.51 2.68
C THR A 56 4.10 -12.52 1.52
N HIS A 57 4.31 -12.98 0.28
CA HIS A 57 4.17 -12.14 -0.90
C HIS A 57 2.71 -11.77 -1.20
N GLU A 58 1.74 -12.62 -0.85
CA GLU A 58 0.32 -12.32 -0.97
C GLU A 58 -0.14 -11.35 0.13
N LEU A 59 0.34 -11.54 1.37
CA LEU A 59 0.13 -10.57 2.44
C LEU A 59 0.65 -9.18 2.04
N ALA A 60 1.85 -9.11 1.44
CA ALA A 60 2.39 -7.86 0.91
C ALA A 60 1.51 -7.25 -0.19
N ALA A 61 0.94 -8.07 -1.09
CA ALA A 61 0.01 -7.60 -2.11
C ALA A 61 -1.30 -7.06 -1.50
N ASN A 62 -1.82 -7.69 -0.45
CA ASN A 62 -3.01 -7.23 0.25
C ASN A 62 -2.76 -5.95 1.07
N LEU A 63 -1.61 -5.84 1.74
CA LEU A 63 -1.19 -4.59 2.38
C LEU A 63 -1.06 -3.44 1.37
N ARG A 64 -0.46 -3.70 0.19
CA ARG A 64 -0.42 -2.72 -0.91
C ARG A 64 -1.83 -2.24 -1.29
N ARG A 65 -2.80 -3.15 -1.39
CA ARG A 65 -4.20 -2.81 -1.71
C ARG A 65 -4.84 -1.98 -0.59
N ALA A 66 -4.61 -2.32 0.68
CA ALA A 66 -5.10 -1.56 1.83
C ALA A 66 -4.59 -0.10 1.80
N PHE A 67 -3.27 0.10 1.64
CA PHE A 67 -2.70 1.45 1.52
C PHE A 67 -3.23 2.19 0.29
N SER A 68 -3.37 1.50 -0.85
CA SER A 68 -3.97 2.07 -2.05
C SER A 68 -5.41 2.54 -1.82
N GLY A 69 -6.19 1.79 -1.04
CA GLY A 69 -7.54 2.17 -0.63
C GLY A 69 -7.58 3.40 0.27
N ILE A 70 -6.69 3.48 1.27
CA ILE A 70 -6.56 4.66 2.15
C ILE A 70 -6.21 5.90 1.33
N VAL A 71 -5.26 5.79 0.39
CA VAL A 71 -4.92 6.89 -0.52
C VAL A 71 -6.14 7.29 -1.35
N ALA A 72 -6.88 6.32 -1.91
CA ALA A 72 -8.07 6.61 -2.69
C ALA A 72 -9.15 7.33 -1.87
N GLY A 73 -9.44 6.86 -0.65
CA GLY A 73 -10.39 7.50 0.27
C GLY A 73 -9.98 8.91 0.71
N ASN A 74 -8.68 9.22 0.71
CA ASN A 74 -8.17 10.53 1.11
C ASN A 74 -8.17 11.58 -0.02
N VAL A 75 -7.87 11.18 -1.27
CA VAL A 75 -7.59 12.18 -2.34
C VAL A 75 -8.30 11.95 -3.66
N LYS A 76 -8.94 10.80 -3.90
CA LYS A 76 -9.60 10.52 -5.18
C LYS A 76 -11.11 10.76 -5.03
N ASP A 77 -11.70 11.53 -5.95
CA ASP A 77 -13.13 11.91 -5.91
C ASP A 77 -14.07 10.70 -5.66
N LYS A 78 -13.93 9.61 -6.43
CA LYS A 78 -14.72 8.39 -6.21
C LYS A 78 -14.55 7.80 -4.81
N GLY A 79 -13.31 7.78 -4.29
CA GLY A 79 -13.01 7.24 -2.96
C GLY A 79 -13.60 8.11 -1.85
N ILE A 80 -13.42 9.43 -1.94
CA ILE A 80 -13.99 10.40 -0.98
C ILE A 80 -15.51 10.24 -0.91
N ARG A 81 -16.20 10.15 -2.06
CA ARG A 81 -17.66 9.97 -2.09
C ARG A 81 -18.11 8.68 -1.43
N LEU A 82 -17.38 7.58 -1.63
CA LEU A 82 -17.69 6.31 -0.95
C LEU A 82 -17.56 6.44 0.57
N ILE A 83 -16.56 7.18 1.05
CA ILE A 83 -16.38 7.46 2.48
C ILE A 83 -17.49 8.36 3.03
N GLU A 84 -17.90 9.38 2.30
CA GLU A 84 -19.03 10.25 2.68
C GLU A 84 -20.36 9.48 2.76
N GLN A 85 -20.57 8.52 1.86
CA GLN A 85 -21.82 7.75 1.77
C GLN A 85 -21.90 6.60 2.78
N HIS A 86 -20.78 5.90 3.02
CA HIS A 86 -20.78 4.65 3.78
C HIS A 86 -19.91 4.70 5.04
N GLY A 87 -19.22 5.81 5.29
CA GLY A 87 -18.29 5.96 6.39
C GLY A 87 -16.89 5.39 6.08
N PRO A 88 -16.01 5.26 7.07
CA PRO A 88 -14.64 4.78 6.88
C PRO A 88 -14.58 3.33 6.41
N TYR A 89 -13.52 2.97 5.68
CA TYR A 89 -13.24 1.56 5.38
C TYR A 89 -12.93 0.80 6.67
N GLN A 90 -13.55 -0.35 6.86
CA GLN A 90 -13.17 -1.26 7.93
C GLN A 90 -12.09 -2.22 7.43
N ILE A 91 -10.94 -2.21 8.10
CA ILE A 91 -9.79 -3.04 7.76
C ILE A 91 -9.62 -4.07 8.86
N HIS A 92 -9.82 -5.34 8.52
CA HIS A 92 -9.77 -6.48 9.44
C HIS A 92 -8.58 -7.37 9.12
N GLY A 93 -8.10 -8.11 10.11
CA GLY A 93 -7.01 -9.05 9.94
C GLY A 93 -6.58 -9.69 11.25
N ASP A 94 -5.45 -10.38 11.23
CA ASP A 94 -4.80 -10.89 12.42
C ASP A 94 -4.38 -9.73 13.35
N PRO A 95 -4.70 -9.77 14.66
CA PRO A 95 -4.31 -8.74 15.62
C PRO A 95 -2.81 -8.41 15.62
N SER A 96 -1.95 -9.40 15.36
CA SER A 96 -0.49 -9.23 15.27
C SER A 96 -0.04 -8.38 14.08
N ILE A 97 -0.88 -8.25 13.04
CA ILE A 97 -0.67 -7.38 11.87
C ILE A 97 -1.43 -6.07 12.04
N MET A 98 -2.67 -6.12 12.53
CA MET A 98 -3.53 -4.94 12.68
C MET A 98 -2.98 -3.94 13.70
N GLY A 99 -2.42 -4.41 14.83
CA GLY A 99 -1.83 -3.54 15.84
C GLY A 99 -0.66 -2.68 15.30
N PRO A 100 0.36 -3.27 14.65
CA PRO A 100 1.42 -2.50 13.99
C PRO A 100 0.92 -1.59 12.86
N LEU A 101 -0.07 -2.05 12.07
CA LEU A 101 -0.65 -1.25 11.00
C LEU A 101 -1.33 0.01 11.53
N ASP A 102 -2.15 -0.12 12.57
CA ASP A 102 -2.83 1.00 13.22
C ASP A 102 -1.82 2.01 13.80
N LYS A 103 -0.79 1.53 14.52
CA LYS A 103 0.29 2.38 15.03
C LYS A 103 1.03 3.14 13.92
N LEU A 104 1.30 2.48 12.80
CA LEU A 104 1.95 3.10 11.65
C LEU A 104 1.07 4.20 11.04
N LEU A 105 -0.22 3.92 10.86
CA LEU A 105 -1.18 4.85 10.29
C LEU A 105 -1.42 6.06 11.21
N GLN A 106 -1.54 5.83 12.52
CA GLN A 106 -1.61 6.90 13.52
C GLN A 106 -0.36 7.78 13.49
N ALA A 107 0.83 7.18 13.39
CA ALA A 107 2.08 7.94 13.25
C ALA A 107 2.09 8.84 12.00
N PHE A 108 1.46 8.43 10.89
CA PHE A 108 1.28 9.29 9.72
C PHE A 108 0.32 10.45 9.96
N VAL A 109 -0.73 10.24 10.75
CA VAL A 109 -1.64 11.33 11.17
C VAL A 109 -0.90 12.34 12.04
N ASP A 110 -0.21 11.86 13.08
CA ASP A 110 0.52 12.70 14.05
C ASP A 110 1.65 13.50 13.38
N GLN A 111 2.30 12.90 12.38
CA GLN A 111 3.35 13.55 11.59
C GLN A 111 2.81 14.39 10.43
N HIS A 112 1.49 14.61 10.36
CA HIS A 112 0.84 15.44 9.35
C HIS A 112 1.13 14.99 7.90
N ARG A 113 1.23 13.66 7.69
CA ARG A 113 1.52 13.05 6.38
C ARG A 113 0.26 12.69 5.58
N MET A 114 -0.92 12.73 6.21
CA MET A 114 -2.19 12.36 5.57
C MET A 114 -2.88 13.51 4.83
N LYS A 115 -2.54 14.77 5.15
CA LYS A 115 -3.15 15.97 4.56
C LYS A 115 -2.16 17.13 4.64
N LEU A 116 -2.15 18.00 3.64
CA LEU A 116 -1.37 19.24 3.69
C LEU A 116 -1.91 20.18 4.79
N PRO A 117 -1.05 21.03 5.40
CA PRO A 117 -1.49 22.02 6.37
C PRO A 117 -2.58 22.94 5.79
N GLY A 118 -3.72 23.08 6.47
CA GLY A 118 -4.87 23.79 5.89
C GLY A 118 -6.06 24.03 6.83
N GLY A 119 -5.82 24.08 8.14
CA GLY A 119 -6.82 24.49 9.14
C GLY A 119 -7.67 23.36 9.74
N ALA A 120 -8.26 22.49 8.93
CA ALA A 120 -9.06 21.38 9.45
C ALA A 120 -8.22 20.12 9.70
N ALA A 121 -8.36 19.53 10.89
CA ALA A 121 -7.75 18.27 11.28
C ALA A 121 -8.09 17.14 10.27
N TYR A 122 -7.16 16.20 10.10
CA TYR A 122 -7.39 15.02 9.28
C TYR A 122 -8.37 14.08 9.99
N VAL A 123 -9.41 13.65 9.28
CA VAL A 123 -10.33 12.60 9.74
C VAL A 123 -10.00 11.32 8.96
N PRO A 124 -9.61 10.23 9.62
CA PRO A 124 -9.30 8.96 8.95
C PRO A 124 -10.44 8.45 8.07
N CYS A 125 -10.11 8.07 6.83
CA CYS A 125 -11.03 7.37 5.93
C CYS A 125 -11.07 5.84 6.17
N TYR A 126 -10.45 5.39 7.26
CA TYR A 126 -10.31 3.99 7.62
C TYR A 126 -10.50 3.82 9.12
N GLN A 127 -10.84 2.60 9.51
CA GLN A 127 -10.86 2.12 10.87
C GLN A 127 -10.20 0.75 10.88
N VAL A 128 -9.10 0.60 11.61
CA VAL A 128 -8.50 -0.70 11.86
C VAL A 128 -9.34 -1.40 12.93
N VAL A 129 -9.85 -2.59 12.59
CA VAL A 129 -10.69 -3.38 13.49
C VAL A 129 -9.84 -4.50 14.07
N THR A 130 -9.64 -4.47 15.39
CA THR A 130 -8.87 -5.44 16.17
C THR A 130 -9.75 -6.46 16.87
#